data_AF-A0A261AGI4-F1
#
_entry.id   AF-A0A261AGI4-F1
#
_cell.length_a   1.000
_cell.length_b   1.000
_cell.length_c   1.000
_cell.angle_alpha   90.00
_cell.angle_beta   90.00
_cell.angle_gamma   90.00
#
_symmetry.space_group_name_H-M   'P 1'
#
loop_
_entity.id
_entity.type
_entity.pdbx_description
1 polymer ?
#
loop_
_entity_poly.entity_id
_entity_poly.type
_entity_poly.pdbx_seq_one_letter_code
_entity_poly.pdbx_strand_id
1 'polypeptide(L)'
;MGGLHLTEISHHFNLFITIVVAIFLFSLGGFDFKSKYHWRIFYATLFTISLISCLIGILKSWTICRNDKNQTGVLKRCKTDYTIGSGGLLFFACIPYFVICYFDFNIKIAYCVFFVFNISSVVLHYAFISKLKRLCKLKYKGSQCVIATCFHLLLLISIFGLKVIFDTQNAFVILCFQLTFLYALIFNTITLWTILGNRIELMNIEMRIIENGEADDRTPVGTNIREKHSSETGVENVHEVCCSEIDETSPREIDAQANCMKCDLCMLEYDKTIQQQTPLIPTSCGHALCHKCINIIMNQYDQQHFYCPFCQSCGDLAQILRTTATQSLNEDQKLKAIQIHQIFSQRHEYTFPNIKFIALF
;
A
#
# COMPACT_ATOMS: atom_id res chain seq x y z
N MET A 1 -8.66 14.09 15.58
CA MET A 1 -7.81 12.97 16.03
C MET A 1 -7.77 11.92 14.92
N GLY A 2 -6.62 11.75 14.27
CA GLY A 2 -6.44 10.70 13.26
C GLY A 2 -6.77 9.34 13.86
N GLY A 3 -7.61 8.56 13.18
CA GLY A 3 -8.03 7.25 13.66
C GLY A 3 -6.82 6.32 13.73
N LEU A 4 -6.26 6.17 14.92
CA LEU A 4 -5.10 5.32 15.17
C LEU A 4 -5.48 3.88 14.79
N HIS A 5 -4.79 3.30 13.81
CA HIS A 5 -5.06 1.94 13.37
C HIS A 5 -4.50 0.95 14.40
N LEU A 6 -5.37 0.30 15.18
CA LEU A 6 -4.96 -0.67 16.21
C LEU A 6 -4.03 -1.77 15.68
N THR A 7 -4.21 -2.19 14.42
CA THR A 7 -3.33 -3.19 13.77
C THR A 7 -1.92 -2.68 13.51
N GLU A 8 -1.73 -1.38 13.34
CA GLU A 8 -0.42 -0.76 13.16
C GLU A 8 0.36 -0.75 14.47
N ILE A 9 -0.30 -0.36 15.57
CA ILE A 9 0.30 -0.43 16.91
C ILE A 9 0.68 -1.87 17.23
N SER A 10 -0.24 -2.80 16.99
CA SER A 10 0.00 -4.24 17.17
C SER A 10 1.25 -4.69 16.41
N HIS A 11 1.39 -4.28 15.14
CA HIS A 11 2.51 -4.63 14.30
C HIS A 11 3.84 -4.07 14.82
N HIS A 12 3.90 -2.77 15.13
CA HIS A 12 5.11 -2.13 15.63
C HIS A 12 5.54 -2.69 16.98
N PHE A 13 4.59 -2.92 17.87
CA PHE A 13 4.87 -3.53 19.15
C PHE A 13 5.38 -4.98 18.98
N ASN A 14 4.80 -5.75 18.05
CA ASN A 14 5.29 -7.10 17.77
C ASN A 14 6.71 -7.12 17.21
N LEU A 15 7.02 -6.22 16.28
CA LEU A 15 8.37 -6.08 15.74
C LEU A 15 9.36 -5.70 16.84
N PHE A 16 8.99 -4.74 17.68
CA PHE A 16 9.79 -4.31 18.83
C PHE A 16 10.08 -5.46 19.80
N ILE A 17 9.05 -6.19 20.23
CA ILE A 17 9.20 -7.34 21.13
C ILE A 17 10.06 -8.43 20.49
N THR A 18 9.90 -8.70 19.20
CA THR A 18 10.72 -9.68 18.47
C THR A 18 12.20 -9.30 18.49
N ILE A 19 12.52 -8.03 18.26
CA ILE A 19 13.90 -7.51 18.31
C ILE A 19 14.46 -7.60 19.74
N VAL A 20 13.69 -7.19 20.76
CA VAL A 20 14.11 -7.26 22.16
C VAL A 20 14.39 -8.70 22.59
N VAL A 21 13.53 -9.65 22.23
CA VAL A 21 13.74 -11.07 22.53
C VAL A 21 14.97 -11.61 21.79
N ALA A 22 15.19 -11.22 20.53
CA ALA A 22 16.38 -11.62 19.77
C ALA A 22 17.68 -11.11 20.44
N ILE A 23 17.72 -9.84 20.84
CA ILE A 23 18.85 -9.24 21.54
C ILE A 23 19.09 -9.96 22.86
N PHE A 24 18.03 -10.20 23.65
CA PHE A 24 18.14 -10.88 24.94
C PHE A 24 18.70 -12.30 24.80
N LEU A 25 18.25 -13.06 23.79
CA LEU A 25 18.76 -14.41 23.52
C LEU A 25 20.22 -14.42 23.10
N PHE A 26 20.64 -13.42 22.33
CA PHE A 26 22.03 -13.26 21.93
C PHE A 26 22.90 -12.87 23.13
N SER A 27 22.48 -11.89 23.92
CA SER A 27 23.23 -11.36 25.06
C SER A 27 23.40 -12.35 26.21
N LEU A 28 22.40 -13.21 26.47
CA LEU A 28 22.48 -14.21 27.54
C LEU A 28 23.11 -15.54 27.11
N GLY A 29 23.68 -15.62 25.91
CA GLY A 29 24.27 -16.87 25.41
C GLY A 29 23.23 -17.97 25.17
N GLY A 30 21.96 -17.61 24.99
CA GLY A 30 20.91 -18.56 24.60
C GLY A 30 21.18 -19.23 23.25
N PHE A 31 22.05 -18.62 22.43
CA PHE A 31 22.53 -19.16 21.17
C PHE A 31 24.07 -19.29 21.16
N ASP A 32 24.57 -20.48 21.44
CA ASP A 32 25.98 -20.83 21.24
C ASP A 32 26.32 -21.04 19.75
N PHE A 33 27.07 -20.09 19.17
CA PHE A 33 27.55 -20.13 17.78
C PHE A 33 28.55 -21.26 17.48
N LYS A 34 29.16 -21.88 18.50
CA LYS A 34 30.04 -23.04 18.31
C LYS A 34 29.24 -24.34 18.14
N SER A 35 28.00 -24.36 18.61
CA SER A 35 27.14 -25.54 18.53
C SER A 35 26.55 -25.72 17.14
N LYS A 36 26.93 -26.81 16.45
CA LYS A 36 26.32 -27.22 15.17
C LYS A 36 24.79 -27.39 15.28
N TYR A 37 24.29 -27.75 16.46
CA TYR A 37 22.86 -27.93 16.70
C TYR A 37 22.10 -26.60 16.67
N HIS A 38 22.66 -25.53 17.24
CA HIS A 38 22.04 -24.19 17.21
C HIS A 38 21.96 -23.63 15.79
N TRP A 39 23.03 -23.80 15.00
CA TRP A 39 23.00 -23.46 13.57
C TRP A 39 21.90 -24.19 12.80
N ARG A 40 21.71 -25.49 13.06
CA ARG A 40 20.60 -26.25 12.43
C ARG A 40 19.23 -25.67 12.76
N ILE A 41 18.99 -25.32 14.02
CA ILE A 41 17.72 -24.67 14.42
C ILE A 41 17.56 -23.33 13.72
N PHE A 42 18.59 -22.49 13.72
CA PHE A 42 18.55 -21.17 13.08
C PHE A 42 18.23 -21.27 11.59
N TYR A 43 18.91 -22.15 10.85
CA TYR A 43 18.61 -22.37 9.43
C TYR A 43 17.21 -22.94 9.21
N ALA A 44 16.75 -23.84 10.08
CA ALA A 44 15.37 -24.35 10.00
C ALA A 44 14.33 -23.24 10.24
N THR A 45 14.56 -22.35 11.20
CA THR A 45 13.73 -21.17 11.46
C THR A 45 13.69 -20.26 10.23
N LEU A 46 14.84 -19.90 9.68
CA LEU A 46 14.91 -19.06 8.47
C LEU A 46 14.22 -19.69 7.27
N PHE A 47 14.51 -20.97 7.01
CA PHE A 47 13.88 -21.72 5.92
C PHE A 47 12.34 -21.74 6.07
N THR A 48 11.85 -21.95 7.29
CA THR A 48 10.40 -21.96 7.57
C THR A 48 9.77 -20.58 7.35
N ILE A 49 10.44 -19.50 7.78
CA ILE A 49 10.00 -18.12 7.52
C ILE A 49 9.94 -17.86 6.02
N SER A 50 10.97 -18.26 5.26
CA SER A 50 11.00 -18.12 3.81
C SER A 50 9.88 -18.90 3.13
N LEU A 51 9.61 -20.12 3.57
CA LEU A 51 8.52 -20.95 3.04
C LEU A 51 7.15 -20.30 3.31
N ILE A 52 6.88 -19.87 4.55
CA ILE A 52 5.63 -19.19 4.90
C ILE A 52 5.48 -17.88 4.12
N SER A 53 6.57 -17.13 3.95
CA SER A 53 6.57 -15.88 3.17
C SER A 53 6.24 -16.14 1.70
N CYS A 54 6.78 -17.21 1.11
CA CYS A 54 6.45 -17.65 -0.25
C CYS A 54 4.96 -18.01 -0.35
N LEU A 55 4.42 -18.77 0.60
CA LEU A 55 2.99 -19.13 0.64
C LEU A 55 2.09 -17.89 0.78
N ILE A 56 2.47 -16.91 1.60
CA ILE A 56 1.78 -15.62 1.72
C ILE A 56 1.80 -14.87 0.38
N GLY A 57 2.94 -14.86 -0.32
CA GLY A 57 3.07 -14.25 -1.64
C GLY A 57 2.19 -14.92 -2.69
N ILE A 58 2.14 -16.25 -2.72
CA ILE A 58 1.24 -17.03 -3.59
C ILE A 58 -0.21 -16.71 -3.26
N LEU A 59 -0.59 -16.71 -1.98
CA LEU A 59 -1.95 -16.38 -1.53
C LEU A 59 -2.35 -14.96 -1.95
N LYS A 60 -1.44 -13.99 -1.82
CA LYS A 60 -1.69 -12.60 -2.24
C LYS A 60 -1.87 -12.51 -3.75
N SER A 61 -0.99 -13.14 -4.52
CA SER A 61 -1.07 -13.19 -5.99
C SER A 61 -2.38 -13.82 -6.45
N TRP A 62 -2.76 -14.96 -5.85
CA TRP A 62 -4.04 -15.62 -6.12
C TRP A 62 -5.24 -14.73 -5.80
N THR A 63 -5.20 -14.00 -4.67
CA THR A 63 -6.25 -13.06 -4.29
C THR A 63 -6.37 -11.91 -5.28
N ILE A 64 -5.25 -11.39 -5.81
CA ILE A 64 -5.23 -10.34 -6.83
C ILE A 64 -5.87 -10.86 -8.14
N CYS A 65 -5.42 -12.00 -8.66
CA CYS A 65 -5.98 -12.60 -9.87
C CYS A 65 -7.48 -12.91 -9.75
N ARG A 66 -7.90 -13.42 -8.58
CA ARG A 66 -9.32 -13.70 -8.31
C ARG A 66 -10.16 -12.42 -8.29
N ASN A 67 -9.62 -11.32 -7.78
CA ASN A 67 -10.33 -10.05 -7.74
C ASN A 67 -10.46 -9.42 -9.13
N ASP A 68 -9.42 -9.55 -9.96
CA ASP A 68 -9.42 -9.07 -11.34
C ASP A 68 -10.52 -9.77 -12.17
N LYS A 69 -10.56 -11.11 -12.10
CA LYS A 69 -11.57 -11.92 -12.81
C LYS A 69 -13.02 -11.60 -12.44
N ASN A 70 -13.28 -11.18 -11.20
CA ASN A 70 -14.64 -10.98 -10.68
C ASN A 70 -15.09 -9.50 -10.69
N GLN A 71 -14.28 -8.58 -11.22
CA GLN A 71 -14.56 -7.13 -11.23
C GLN A 71 -15.08 -6.63 -9.87
N THR A 72 -14.43 -7.04 -8.78
CA THR A 72 -14.92 -6.72 -7.44
C THR A 72 -14.71 -5.23 -7.14
N GLY A 73 -15.78 -4.55 -6.72
CA GLY A 73 -15.70 -3.15 -6.30
C GLY A 73 -14.64 -2.95 -5.20
N VAL A 74 -13.99 -1.78 -5.20
CA VAL A 74 -12.83 -1.46 -4.36
C VAL A 74 -13.09 -1.75 -2.87
N LEU A 75 -14.27 -1.39 -2.36
CA LEU A 75 -14.65 -1.65 -0.96
C LEU A 75 -14.61 -3.14 -0.61
N LYS A 76 -15.13 -3.98 -1.52
CA LYS A 76 -15.18 -5.43 -1.33
C LYS A 76 -13.77 -6.02 -1.35
N ARG A 77 -12.91 -5.54 -2.26
CA ARG A 77 -11.48 -5.92 -2.30
C ARG A 77 -10.77 -5.54 -0.99
N CYS A 78 -10.94 -4.31 -0.52
CA CYS A 78 -10.38 -3.85 0.76
C CYS A 78 -10.87 -4.71 1.92
N LYS A 79 -12.18 -5.01 1.98
CA LYS A 79 -12.77 -5.87 3.02
C LYS A 79 -12.17 -7.27 2.99
N THR A 80 -12.03 -7.87 1.81
CA THR A 80 -11.42 -9.21 1.66
C THR A 80 -9.96 -9.22 2.10
N ASP A 81 -9.15 -8.27 1.63
CA ASP A 81 -7.73 -8.19 2.02
C ASP A 81 -7.57 -7.96 3.53
N TYR A 82 -8.37 -7.07 4.14
CA TYR A 82 -8.40 -6.87 5.59
C TYR A 82 -8.82 -8.12 6.36
N THR A 83 -9.82 -8.85 5.87
CA THR A 83 -10.29 -10.09 6.50
C THR A 83 -9.21 -11.16 6.48
N ILE A 84 -8.56 -11.36 5.32
CA ILE A 84 -7.46 -12.33 5.17
C ILE A 84 -6.27 -11.91 6.04
N GLY A 85 -5.85 -10.64 5.98
CA GLY A 85 -4.75 -10.11 6.76
C GLY A 85 -4.98 -10.24 8.26
N SER A 86 -6.05 -9.65 8.80
CA SER A 86 -6.34 -9.71 10.23
C SER A 86 -6.66 -11.12 10.72
N GLY A 87 -7.33 -11.95 9.91
CA GLY A 87 -7.58 -13.36 10.22
C GLY A 87 -6.28 -14.17 10.30
N GLY A 88 -5.37 -14.00 9.35
CA GLY A 88 -4.08 -14.67 9.38
C GLY A 88 -3.17 -14.18 10.51
N LEU A 89 -3.21 -12.89 10.85
CA LEU A 89 -2.48 -12.35 12.02
C LEU A 89 -3.00 -12.96 13.33
N LEU A 90 -4.33 -13.09 13.46
CA LEU A 90 -4.95 -13.76 14.59
C LEU A 90 -4.54 -15.23 14.66
N PHE A 91 -4.55 -15.93 13.52
CA PHE A 91 -4.11 -17.33 13.42
C PHE A 91 -2.65 -17.52 13.83
N PHE A 92 -1.75 -16.64 13.37
CA PHE A 92 -0.33 -16.66 13.73
C PHE A 92 -0.06 -16.28 15.20
N ALA A 93 -0.96 -15.54 15.86
CA ALA A 93 -0.88 -15.34 17.31
C ALA A 93 -1.43 -16.54 18.10
N CYS A 94 -2.46 -17.22 17.58
CA CYS A 94 -3.04 -18.41 18.19
C CYS A 94 -2.11 -19.62 18.14
N ILE A 95 -1.40 -19.89 17.04
CA ILE A 95 -0.58 -21.12 16.94
C ILE A 95 0.51 -21.20 18.02
N PRO A 96 1.38 -20.18 18.21
CA PRO A 96 2.36 -20.20 19.30
C PRO A 96 1.71 -20.41 20.66
N TYR A 97 0.56 -19.78 20.86
CA TYR A 97 -0.23 -19.91 22.07
C TYR A 97 -0.64 -21.38 22.32
N PHE A 98 -1.21 -22.06 21.33
CA PHE A 98 -1.55 -23.48 21.44
C PHE A 98 -0.31 -24.38 21.56
N VAL A 99 0.73 -24.16 20.76
CA VAL A 99 1.93 -25.00 20.77
C VAL A 99 2.63 -24.97 22.12
N ILE A 100 2.77 -23.78 22.72
CA ILE A 100 3.40 -23.61 24.04
C ILE A 100 2.53 -24.19 25.16
N CYS A 101 1.20 -24.17 25.02
CA CYS A 101 0.29 -24.69 26.04
C CYS A 101 0.15 -26.22 26.02
N TYR A 102 0.10 -26.84 24.85
CA TYR A 102 -0.31 -28.25 24.75
C TYR A 102 0.86 -29.23 24.61
N PHE A 103 2.01 -28.78 24.11
CA PHE A 103 3.18 -29.63 24.01
C PHE A 103 4.07 -29.46 25.25
N ASP A 104 4.80 -30.52 25.61
CA ASP A 104 5.80 -30.46 26.68
C ASP A 104 6.73 -29.28 26.43
N PHE A 105 6.79 -28.37 27.40
CA PHE A 105 7.41 -27.06 27.21
C PHE A 105 8.91 -27.23 26.96
N ASN A 106 9.30 -27.15 25.69
CA ASN A 106 10.70 -27.08 25.29
C ASN A 106 11.01 -25.66 24.86
N ILE A 107 11.82 -24.98 25.68
CA ILE A 107 12.17 -23.58 25.47
C ILE A 107 12.77 -23.29 24.08
N LYS A 108 13.50 -24.25 23.49
CA LYS A 108 14.10 -24.11 22.16
C LYS A 108 13.04 -24.13 21.05
N ILE A 109 12.05 -25.02 21.19
CA ILE A 109 10.90 -25.08 20.27
C ILE A 109 10.07 -23.80 20.42
N ALA A 110 9.84 -23.34 21.65
CA ALA A 110 9.11 -22.11 21.93
C ALA A 110 9.73 -20.89 21.24
N TYR A 111 11.05 -20.73 21.29
CA TYR A 111 11.74 -19.65 20.56
C TYR A 111 11.62 -19.77 19.04
N CYS A 112 11.79 -20.98 18.49
CA CYS A 112 11.64 -21.20 17.05
C CYS A 112 10.23 -20.80 16.58
N VAL A 113 9.20 -21.30 17.26
CA VAL A 113 7.80 -20.99 17.00
C VAL A 113 7.55 -19.48 17.13
N PHE A 114 8.06 -18.86 18.20
CA PHE A 114 7.95 -17.41 18.41
C PHE A 114 8.51 -16.62 17.23
N PHE A 115 9.73 -16.89 16.78
CA PHE A 115 10.33 -16.14 15.66
C PHE A 115 9.63 -16.43 14.33
N VAL A 116 9.30 -17.69 14.05
CA VAL A 116 8.61 -18.07 12.80
C VAL A 116 7.30 -17.30 12.67
N PHE A 117 6.45 -17.32 13.70
CA PHE A 117 5.13 -16.71 13.61
C PHE A 117 5.16 -15.18 13.71
N ASN A 118 6.06 -14.59 14.50
CA ASN A 118 6.16 -13.13 14.58
C ASN A 118 6.71 -12.49 13.30
N ILE A 119 7.75 -13.08 12.71
CA ILE A 119 8.29 -12.58 11.43
C ILE A 119 7.30 -12.84 10.29
N SER A 120 6.65 -14.00 10.27
CA SER A 120 5.61 -14.28 9.26
C SER A 120 4.39 -13.34 9.39
N SER A 121 4.04 -12.95 10.62
CA SER A 121 3.01 -11.96 10.93
C SER A 121 3.36 -10.57 10.36
N VAL A 122 4.63 -10.17 10.45
CA VAL A 122 5.15 -8.96 9.81
C VAL A 122 4.96 -9.00 8.29
N VAL A 123 5.34 -10.11 7.64
CA VAL A 123 5.18 -10.28 6.18
C VAL A 123 3.71 -10.21 5.77
N LEU A 124 2.83 -10.88 6.53
CA LEU A 124 1.39 -10.87 6.29
C LEU A 124 0.80 -9.46 6.42
N HIS A 125 1.23 -8.69 7.44
CA HIS A 125 0.81 -7.30 7.63
C HIS A 125 1.17 -6.43 6.42
N TYR A 126 2.40 -6.53 5.93
CA TYR A 126 2.83 -5.77 4.75
C TYR A 126 2.09 -6.20 3.48
N ALA A 127 1.88 -7.50 3.28
CA ALA A 127 1.22 -8.04 2.10
C ALA A 127 -0.27 -7.66 1.99
N PHE A 128 -1.01 -7.65 3.11
CA PHE A 128 -2.46 -7.48 3.10
C PHE A 128 -2.98 -6.18 3.71
N ILE A 129 -2.32 -5.62 4.73
CA ILE A 129 -2.90 -4.53 5.54
C ILE A 129 -2.24 -3.17 5.26
N SER A 130 -0.93 -3.13 5.07
CA SER A 130 -0.15 -1.87 5.03
C SER A 130 -0.69 -0.83 4.04
N LYS A 131 -1.01 -1.24 2.81
CA LYS A 131 -1.54 -0.37 1.76
C LYS A 131 -2.96 0.10 2.05
N LEU A 132 -3.78 -0.73 2.70
CA LEU A 132 -5.19 -0.43 2.95
C LEU A 132 -5.40 0.65 4.01
N LYS A 133 -4.41 0.89 4.87
CA LYS A 133 -4.46 1.94 5.90
C LYS A 133 -4.73 3.32 5.31
N ARG A 134 -4.21 3.58 4.10
CA ARG A 134 -4.42 4.86 3.39
C ARG A 134 -5.80 4.93 2.74
N LEU A 135 -6.36 3.77 2.37
CA LEU A 135 -7.60 3.66 1.60
C LEU A 135 -8.86 3.63 2.49
N CYS A 136 -8.76 3.10 3.71
CA CYS A 136 -9.91 2.67 4.50
C CYS A 136 -9.85 3.15 5.94
N LYS A 137 -10.99 3.65 6.43
CA LYS A 137 -11.21 4.01 7.82
C LYS A 137 -12.05 2.93 8.51
N LEU A 138 -11.56 2.45 9.65
CA LEU A 138 -12.27 1.48 10.49
C LEU A 138 -13.02 2.20 11.62
N LYS A 139 -14.31 1.91 11.79
CA LYS A 139 -15.16 2.47 12.86
C LYS A 139 -15.30 1.49 14.02
N TYR A 140 -14.36 1.54 14.96
CA TYR A 140 -14.37 0.70 16.16
C TYR A 140 -15.50 1.08 17.11
N LYS A 141 -16.14 0.07 17.73
CA LYS A 141 -17.07 0.25 18.85
C LYS A 141 -16.35 0.01 20.17
N GLY A 142 -16.48 0.93 21.13
CA GLY A 142 -15.89 0.77 22.47
C GLY A 142 -16.31 -0.53 23.16
N SER A 143 -17.58 -0.94 23.01
CA SER A 143 -18.06 -2.22 23.55
C SER A 143 -17.34 -3.44 22.97
N GLN A 144 -16.99 -3.44 21.68
CA GLN A 144 -16.23 -4.53 21.07
C GLN A 144 -14.81 -4.61 21.63
N CYS A 145 -14.17 -3.46 21.89
CA CYS A 145 -12.85 -3.41 22.51
C CYS A 145 -12.87 -4.02 23.92
N VAL A 146 -13.86 -3.64 24.74
CA VAL A 146 -14.00 -4.17 26.11
C VAL A 146 -14.27 -5.68 26.06
N ILE A 147 -15.23 -6.14 25.26
CA ILE A 147 -15.58 -7.57 25.16
C ILE A 147 -14.38 -8.41 24.70
N ALA A 148 -13.68 -7.99 23.64
CA ALA A 148 -12.52 -8.72 23.13
C ALA A 148 -11.39 -8.77 24.16
N THR A 149 -11.15 -7.67 24.88
CA THR A 149 -10.14 -7.60 25.94
C THR A 149 -10.50 -8.53 27.10
N CYS A 150 -11.74 -8.48 27.60
CA CYS A 150 -12.21 -9.37 28.67
C CYS A 150 -12.13 -10.84 28.25
N PHE A 151 -12.55 -11.18 27.03
CA PHE A 151 -12.50 -12.54 26.52
C PHE A 151 -11.08 -13.10 26.51
N HIS A 152 -10.11 -12.35 25.96
CA HIS A 152 -8.72 -12.81 25.89
C HIS A 152 -8.02 -12.82 27.24
N LEU A 153 -8.36 -11.89 28.15
CA LEU A 153 -7.85 -11.91 29.53
C LEU A 153 -8.39 -13.11 30.32
N LEU A 154 -9.67 -13.43 30.18
CA LEU A 154 -10.26 -14.62 30.81
C LEU A 154 -9.60 -15.89 30.27
N LEU A 155 -9.41 -15.99 28.96
CA LEU A 155 -8.72 -17.12 28.34
C LEU A 155 -7.28 -17.26 28.87
N LEU A 156 -6.55 -16.15 29.01
CA LEU A 156 -5.22 -16.13 29.60
C LEU A 156 -5.21 -16.62 31.05
N ILE A 157 -6.11 -16.10 31.89
CA ILE A 157 -6.22 -16.49 33.31
C ILE A 157 -6.58 -17.97 33.44
N SER A 158 -7.52 -18.46 32.63
CA SER A 158 -7.92 -19.87 32.64
C SER A 158 -6.76 -20.79 32.27
N ILE A 159 -6.00 -20.45 31.23
CA ILE A 159 -4.87 -21.28 30.79
C ILE A 159 -3.70 -21.21 31.76
N PHE A 160 -3.41 -20.03 32.31
CA PHE A 160 -2.42 -19.89 33.37
C PHE A 160 -2.81 -20.70 34.60
N GLY A 161 -4.08 -20.62 35.04
CA GLY A 161 -4.58 -21.40 36.17
C GLY A 161 -4.45 -22.90 35.96
N LEU A 162 -4.84 -23.40 34.78
CA LEU A 162 -4.64 -24.80 34.40
C LEU A 162 -3.15 -25.18 34.45
N LYS A 163 -2.27 -24.33 33.91
CA LYS A 163 -0.83 -24.61 33.91
C LYS A 163 -0.21 -24.59 35.29
N VAL A 164 -0.59 -23.67 36.17
CA VAL A 164 -0.10 -23.65 37.56
C VAL A 164 -0.48 -24.94 38.31
N ILE A 165 -1.67 -25.51 38.03
CA ILE A 165 -2.14 -26.76 38.63
C ILE A 165 -1.30 -27.96 38.15
N PHE A 166 -0.94 -28.02 36.86
CA PHE A 166 -0.23 -29.17 36.29
C PHE A 166 1.31 -29.05 36.33
N ASP A 167 1.87 -27.85 36.23
CA ASP A 167 3.31 -27.60 36.15
C ASP A 167 3.68 -26.17 36.62
N THR A 168 3.91 -26.04 37.92
CA THR A 168 4.22 -24.74 38.54
C THR A 168 5.57 -24.16 38.10
N GLN A 169 6.55 -24.99 37.72
CA GLN A 169 7.91 -24.51 37.39
C GLN A 169 7.92 -23.75 36.07
N ASN A 170 7.21 -24.24 35.05
CA ASN A 170 7.18 -23.61 33.73
C ASN A 170 6.04 -22.60 33.56
N ALA A 171 5.05 -22.58 34.48
CA ALA A 171 3.87 -21.72 34.36
C ALA A 171 4.22 -20.23 34.19
N PHE A 172 5.21 -19.71 34.91
CA PHE A 172 5.61 -18.31 34.80
C PHE A 172 6.24 -17.99 33.43
N VAL A 173 7.11 -18.86 32.93
CA VAL A 173 7.75 -18.68 31.61
C VAL A 173 6.70 -18.69 30.51
N ILE A 174 5.77 -19.65 30.57
CA ILE A 174 4.63 -19.75 29.65
C ILE A 174 3.79 -18.47 29.70
N LEU A 175 3.49 -17.94 30.90
CA LEU A 175 2.75 -16.69 31.05
C LEU A 175 3.46 -15.52 30.37
N CYS A 176 4.78 -15.38 30.56
CA CYS A 176 5.56 -14.34 29.89
C CYS A 176 5.45 -14.44 28.37
N PHE A 177 5.59 -15.64 27.79
CA PHE A 177 5.40 -15.85 26.35
C PHE A 177 3.98 -15.48 25.90
N GLN A 178 2.95 -15.90 26.64
CA GLN A 178 1.57 -15.60 26.29
C GLN A 178 1.26 -14.10 26.32
N LEU A 179 1.81 -13.36 27.28
CA LEU A 179 1.68 -11.91 27.34
C LEU A 179 2.24 -11.22 26.09
N THR A 180 3.29 -11.78 25.46
CA THR A 180 3.82 -11.27 24.19
C THR A 180 2.91 -11.47 22.98
N PHE A 181 1.86 -12.28 23.08
CA PHE A 181 0.86 -12.45 22.01
C PHE A 181 -0.50 -11.85 22.36
N LEU A 182 -0.74 -11.49 23.62
CA LEU A 182 -2.03 -11.03 24.11
C LEU A 182 -2.54 -9.78 23.37
N TYR A 183 -1.70 -8.75 23.19
CA TYR A 183 -2.11 -7.54 22.47
C TYR A 183 -2.43 -7.83 21.00
N ALA A 184 -1.67 -8.76 20.37
CA ALA A 184 -1.88 -9.14 18.99
C ALA A 184 -3.23 -9.87 18.84
N LEU A 185 -3.56 -10.78 19.77
CA LEU A 185 -4.86 -11.42 19.84
C LEU A 185 -5.99 -10.39 19.97
N ILE A 186 -5.90 -9.49 20.97
CA ILE A 186 -6.93 -8.47 21.23
C ILE A 186 -7.14 -7.56 20.02
N PHE A 187 -6.09 -6.93 19.50
CA PHE A 187 -6.22 -5.95 18.41
C PHE A 187 -6.66 -6.59 17.09
N ASN A 188 -6.17 -7.79 16.76
CA ASN A 188 -6.59 -8.48 15.55
C ASN A 188 -8.02 -9.01 15.65
N THR A 189 -8.47 -9.47 16.84
CA THR A 189 -9.89 -9.82 17.06
C THR A 189 -10.81 -8.61 16.91
N ILE A 190 -10.48 -7.48 17.55
CA ILE A 190 -11.28 -6.24 17.43
C ILE A 190 -11.39 -5.81 15.96
N THR A 191 -10.26 -5.83 15.25
CA THR A 191 -10.21 -5.45 13.84
C THR A 191 -11.05 -6.40 12.99
N LEU A 192 -10.87 -7.71 13.15
CA LEU A 192 -11.62 -8.72 12.42
C LEU A 192 -13.13 -8.60 12.66
N TRP A 193 -13.57 -8.42 13.92
CA TRP A 193 -14.98 -8.18 14.23
C TRP A 193 -15.53 -6.88 13.63
N THR A 194 -14.72 -5.82 13.58
CA THR A 194 -15.11 -4.55 12.96
C THR A 194 -15.34 -4.74 11.45
N ILE A 195 -14.46 -5.48 10.77
CA ILE A 195 -14.56 -5.78 9.34
C ILE A 195 -15.76 -6.67 9.04
N LEU A 196 -15.94 -7.75 9.82
CA LEU A 196 -17.08 -8.66 9.70
C LEU A 196 -18.41 -7.94 9.96
N GLY A 197 -18.42 -6.97 10.87
CA GLY A 197 -19.57 -6.11 11.15
C GLY A 197 -19.83 -5.02 10.11
N ASN A 198 -19.18 -5.05 8.94
CA ASN A 198 -19.31 -4.05 7.86
C ASN A 198 -19.02 -2.61 8.30
N ARG A 199 -18.14 -2.39 9.28
CA ARG A 199 -17.76 -1.06 9.79
C ARG A 199 -16.46 -0.54 9.17
N ILE A 200 -16.30 -0.81 7.88
CA ILE A 200 -15.19 -0.33 7.06
C ILE A 200 -15.72 0.68 6.05
N GLU A 201 -15.12 1.86 6.01
CA GLU A 201 -15.50 2.93 5.09
C GLU A 201 -14.29 3.31 4.23
N LEU A 202 -14.52 3.49 2.93
CA LEU A 202 -13.51 4.06 2.06
C LEU A 202 -13.29 5.52 2.43
N MET A 203 -12.03 5.93 2.52
CA MET A 203 -11.70 7.34 2.57
C MET A 203 -11.94 7.94 1.17
N ASN A 204 -12.85 8.91 1.09
CA ASN A 204 -13.45 9.47 -0.14
C ASN A 204 -12.45 10.17 -1.09
N ILE A 205 -11.15 10.12 -0.79
CA ILE A 205 -10.11 10.89 -1.48
C ILE A 205 -9.66 10.18 -2.79
N GLU A 206 -9.54 8.85 -2.80
CA GLU A 206 -9.08 8.11 -4.00
C GLU A 206 -10.22 7.58 -4.89
N MET A 207 -11.41 7.28 -4.34
CA MET A 207 -12.54 6.78 -5.16
C MET A 207 -13.02 7.80 -6.19
N ARG A 208 -13.04 9.10 -5.86
CA ARG A 208 -13.40 10.15 -6.85
C ARG A 208 -12.39 10.28 -7.99
N ILE A 209 -11.17 9.78 -7.83
CA ILE A 209 -10.16 9.83 -8.88
C ILE A 209 -10.32 8.64 -9.82
N ILE A 210 -10.57 7.44 -9.29
CA ILE A 210 -10.71 6.21 -10.08
C ILE A 210 -12.06 6.16 -10.81
N GLU A 211 -13.15 6.50 -10.13
CA GLU A 211 -14.51 6.40 -10.70
C GLU A 211 -14.76 7.46 -11.80
N ASN A 212 -14.13 8.63 -11.70
CA ASN A 212 -14.16 9.66 -12.74
C ASN A 212 -13.09 9.48 -13.83
N GLY A 213 -12.25 8.44 -13.77
CA GLY A 213 -11.29 8.08 -14.81
C GLY A 213 -11.83 7.00 -15.76
N GLU A 214 -12.72 6.14 -15.29
CA GLU A 214 -13.21 4.98 -16.05
C GLU A 214 -14.56 5.24 -16.75
N ALA A 215 -15.27 6.31 -16.38
CA ALA A 215 -16.56 6.68 -16.99
C ALA A 215 -16.43 7.43 -18.33
N ASP A 216 -15.26 8.00 -18.65
CA ASP A 216 -15.09 8.92 -19.80
C ASP A 216 -14.60 8.21 -21.09
N ASP A 217 -14.20 6.93 -21.01
CA ASP A 217 -13.70 6.18 -22.18
C ASP A 217 -14.77 5.28 -22.84
N ARG A 218 -16.04 5.38 -22.40
CA ARG A 218 -17.18 4.78 -23.10
C ARG A 218 -17.89 5.81 -23.97
N THR A 219 -17.15 6.38 -24.92
CA THR A 219 -17.77 7.05 -26.05
C THR A 219 -18.53 5.99 -26.87
N PRO A 220 -19.85 6.12 -27.10
CA PRO A 220 -20.54 5.23 -28.02
C PRO A 220 -19.99 5.52 -29.42
N VAL A 221 -19.21 4.59 -29.97
CA VAL A 221 -18.91 4.54 -31.40
C VAL A 221 -20.24 4.37 -32.11
N GLY A 222 -20.84 5.50 -32.49
CA GLY A 222 -22.00 5.56 -33.34
C GLY A 222 -21.60 5.07 -34.72
N THR A 223 -21.88 3.81 -35.02
CA THR A 223 -21.96 3.28 -36.39
C THR A 223 -23.13 3.95 -37.10
N ASN A 224 -22.88 5.13 -37.67
CA ASN A 224 -23.66 5.67 -38.77
C ASN A 224 -22.92 5.37 -40.08
N ILE A 225 -22.98 4.12 -40.54
CA ILE A 225 -22.70 3.81 -41.95
C ILE A 225 -23.96 4.20 -42.72
N ARG A 226 -23.91 5.42 -43.24
CA ARG A 226 -24.90 5.97 -44.17
C ARG A 226 -24.70 5.33 -45.53
N GLU A 227 -25.74 4.68 -46.02
CA GLU A 227 -25.92 4.23 -47.39
C GLU A 227 -25.59 5.36 -48.38
N LYS A 228 -24.76 5.05 -49.37
CA LYS A 228 -24.73 5.80 -50.62
C LYS A 228 -24.78 4.82 -51.79
N HIS A 229 -25.99 4.70 -52.34
CA HIS A 229 -26.25 4.18 -53.66
C HIS A 229 -25.52 5.02 -54.72
N SER A 230 -24.81 4.34 -55.62
CA SER A 230 -24.67 4.76 -57.02
C SER A 230 -24.26 3.55 -57.86
N SER A 231 -25.05 3.34 -58.90
CA SER A 231 -25.12 2.23 -59.83
C SER A 231 -24.08 2.31 -60.95
N GLU A 232 -23.67 1.10 -61.37
CA GLU A 232 -23.47 0.62 -62.75
C GLU A 232 -22.24 0.95 -63.62
N THR A 233 -21.75 -0.16 -64.21
CA THR A 233 -20.90 -0.38 -65.41
C THR A 233 -19.41 -0.01 -65.30
N GLY A 234 -18.43 -0.81 -65.70
CA GLY A 234 -18.35 -2.10 -66.41
C GLY A 234 -16.96 -2.19 -67.07
N VAL A 235 -16.38 -3.41 -67.11
CA VAL A 235 -15.35 -3.89 -68.06
C VAL A 235 -13.89 -3.40 -67.87
N GLU A 236 -13.06 -4.32 -67.36
CA GLU A 236 -11.80 -4.83 -67.97
C GLU A 236 -10.63 -3.85 -68.26
N ASN A 237 -9.51 -3.97 -67.53
CA ASN A 237 -8.26 -4.54 -68.08
C ASN A 237 -7.07 -4.50 -67.09
N VAL A 238 -6.29 -5.57 -67.18
CA VAL A 238 -5.00 -5.85 -66.56
C VAL A 238 -3.92 -4.99 -67.21
N HIS A 239 -3.11 -4.25 -66.44
CA HIS A 239 -1.68 -4.09 -66.76
C HIS A 239 -0.85 -3.61 -65.56
N GLU A 240 0.00 -4.52 -65.11
CA GLU A 240 1.26 -4.34 -64.39
C GLU A 240 2.24 -3.44 -65.17
N VAL A 241 2.76 -2.35 -64.59
CA VAL A 241 4.10 -1.77 -64.86
C VAL A 241 4.55 -0.89 -63.69
N CYS A 242 5.84 -1.00 -63.38
CA CYS A 242 6.62 -0.44 -62.28
C CYS A 242 7.36 0.86 -62.65
N CYS A 243 7.89 1.53 -61.61
CA CYS A 243 9.01 2.50 -61.56
C CYS A 243 8.77 3.97 -61.92
N SER A 244 9.00 4.87 -60.94
CA SER A 244 10.15 5.81 -60.86
C SER A 244 9.93 6.81 -59.70
N GLU A 245 10.74 6.74 -58.63
CA GLU A 245 11.83 7.70 -58.30
C GLU A 245 11.39 9.16 -58.16
N ILE A 246 11.36 9.67 -56.91
CA ILE A 246 11.94 10.98 -56.55
C ILE A 246 12.55 10.88 -55.14
N ASP A 247 13.86 11.10 -55.09
CA ASP A 247 14.73 11.39 -53.95
C ASP A 247 14.44 12.80 -53.41
N GLU A 248 14.42 13.00 -52.10
CA GLU A 248 15.05 14.17 -51.46
C GLU A 248 14.89 14.17 -49.93
N THR A 249 16.04 14.00 -49.27
CA THR A 249 16.44 14.64 -48.01
C THR A 249 15.71 14.28 -46.71
N SER A 250 16.40 13.49 -45.90
CA SER A 250 16.11 13.25 -44.48
C SER A 250 16.37 14.49 -43.62
N PRO A 251 15.42 14.87 -42.75
CA PRO A 251 15.71 15.46 -41.46
C PRO A 251 15.62 14.36 -40.41
N ARG A 252 16.79 14.01 -39.90
CA ARG A 252 17.05 13.33 -38.63
C ARG A 252 15.82 13.16 -37.74
N GLU A 253 15.45 11.90 -37.53
CA GLU A 253 14.72 11.43 -36.36
C GLU A 253 15.48 11.89 -35.10
N ILE A 254 15.10 13.06 -34.58
CA ILE A 254 15.36 13.39 -33.19
C ILE A 254 14.22 12.73 -32.43
N ASP A 255 14.57 11.62 -31.77
CA ASP A 255 13.74 10.82 -30.90
C ASP A 255 12.66 11.66 -30.20
N ALA A 256 11.44 11.51 -30.71
CA ALA A 256 10.21 11.93 -30.06
C ALA A 256 9.94 11.01 -28.86
N GLN A 257 10.87 10.94 -27.91
CA GLN A 257 10.54 10.57 -26.54
C GLN A 257 10.00 11.83 -25.85
N ALA A 258 8.90 12.35 -26.39
CA ALA A 258 8.05 13.28 -25.68
C ALA A 258 7.49 12.47 -24.50
N ASN A 259 8.21 12.50 -23.38
CA ASN A 259 7.75 11.96 -22.10
C ASN A 259 6.35 12.51 -21.87
N CYS A 260 5.36 11.65 -22.06
CA CYS A 260 3.98 12.04 -21.86
C CYS A 260 3.84 12.36 -20.37
N MET A 261 3.81 13.65 -20.05
CA MET A 261 3.78 14.11 -18.67
C MET A 261 2.42 13.73 -18.08
N LYS A 262 2.44 13.03 -16.94
CA LYS A 262 1.24 12.56 -16.23
C LYS A 262 1.11 13.28 -14.90
N CYS A 263 -0.11 13.44 -14.44
CA CYS A 263 -0.39 13.95 -13.10
C CYS A 263 0.03 12.92 -12.05
N ASP A 264 0.93 13.26 -11.13
CA ASP A 264 1.41 12.31 -10.11
C ASP A 264 0.32 11.87 -9.10
N LEU A 265 -0.83 12.57 -9.07
CA LEU A 265 -1.94 12.20 -8.18
C LEU A 265 -2.95 11.26 -8.84
N CYS A 266 -3.36 11.52 -10.09
CA CYS A 266 -4.33 10.69 -10.80
C CYS A 266 -3.75 9.79 -11.89
N MET A 267 -2.45 9.93 -12.17
CA MET A 267 -1.69 9.22 -13.21
C MET A 267 -2.24 9.38 -14.64
N LEU A 268 -3.14 10.35 -14.86
CA LEU A 268 -3.66 10.70 -16.19
C LEU A 268 -2.66 11.58 -16.93
N GLU A 269 -2.56 11.38 -18.25
CA GLU A 269 -1.78 12.23 -19.14
C GLU A 269 -2.34 13.65 -19.16
N TYR A 270 -1.45 14.63 -19.23
CA TYR A 270 -1.85 16.02 -19.32
C TYR A 270 -2.30 16.34 -20.73
N ASP A 271 -3.58 16.66 -20.89
CA ASP A 271 -4.14 17.19 -22.12
C ASP A 271 -4.44 18.69 -21.98
N LYS A 272 -3.92 19.48 -22.92
CA LYS A 272 -4.14 20.92 -23.00
C LYS A 272 -5.55 21.27 -23.45
N THR A 273 -6.23 20.37 -24.15
CA THR A 273 -7.59 20.55 -24.67
C THR A 273 -8.63 20.25 -23.59
N ILE A 274 -8.30 19.38 -22.63
CA ILE A 274 -9.19 18.99 -21.54
C ILE A 274 -8.85 19.82 -20.29
N GLN A 275 -9.71 20.79 -19.96
CA GLN A 275 -9.51 21.71 -18.82
C GLN A 275 -9.23 20.96 -17.49
N GLN A 276 -9.81 19.77 -17.31
CA GLN A 276 -9.60 18.94 -16.12
C GLN A 276 -8.21 18.29 -16.05
N GLN A 277 -7.58 18.05 -17.20
CA GLN A 277 -6.25 17.47 -17.33
C GLN A 277 -5.17 18.55 -17.51
N THR A 278 -5.52 19.83 -17.52
CA THR A 278 -4.53 20.90 -17.59
C THR A 278 -3.66 20.88 -16.31
N PRO A 279 -2.31 20.82 -16.43
CA PRO A 279 -1.43 20.88 -15.28
C PRO A 279 -1.47 22.28 -14.64
N LEU A 280 -1.60 22.30 -13.33
CA LEU A 280 -1.49 23.46 -12.46
C LEU A 280 -0.32 23.23 -11.51
N ILE A 281 0.53 24.24 -11.40
CA ILE A 281 1.73 24.19 -10.57
C ILE A 281 1.56 25.23 -9.47
N PRO A 282 1.33 24.83 -8.21
CA PRO A 282 1.28 25.75 -7.09
C PRO A 282 2.64 26.44 -6.93
N THR A 283 2.62 27.77 -6.84
CA THR A 283 3.80 28.62 -6.66
C THR A 283 4.61 28.28 -5.41
N SER A 284 3.96 27.70 -4.39
CA SER A 284 4.59 27.37 -3.11
C SER A 284 5.52 26.16 -3.16
N CYS A 285 5.34 25.23 -4.10
CA CYS A 285 6.09 23.96 -4.07
C CYS A 285 6.53 23.41 -5.43
N GLY A 286 6.05 23.94 -6.55
CA GLY A 286 6.48 23.52 -7.88
C GLY A 286 5.99 22.14 -8.35
N HIS A 287 5.27 21.37 -7.52
CA HIS A 287 4.68 20.10 -7.94
C HIS A 287 3.53 20.32 -8.91
N ALA A 288 3.52 19.60 -10.03
CA ALA A 288 2.44 19.69 -11.01
C ALA A 288 1.27 18.75 -10.62
N LEU A 289 0.05 19.28 -10.62
CA LEU A 289 -1.19 18.54 -10.40
C LEU A 289 -2.19 18.95 -11.47
N CYS A 290 -3.02 18.04 -11.97
CA CYS A 290 -4.08 18.46 -12.90
C CYS A 290 -5.15 19.30 -12.17
N HIS A 291 -5.82 20.16 -12.93
CA HIS A 291 -6.86 21.04 -12.41
C HIS A 291 -7.98 20.28 -11.68
N LYS A 292 -8.37 19.10 -12.17
CA LYS A 292 -9.32 18.20 -11.49
C LYS A 292 -8.86 17.83 -10.09
N CYS A 293 -7.59 17.42 -9.94
CA CYS A 293 -7.01 17.03 -8.67
C CYS A 293 -6.96 18.21 -7.68
N ILE A 294 -6.59 19.40 -8.13
CA ILE A 294 -6.57 20.61 -7.28
C ILE A 294 -7.97 20.98 -6.81
N ASN A 295 -8.98 20.98 -7.68
CA ASN A 295 -10.36 21.27 -7.27
C ASN A 295 -10.91 20.26 -6.26
N ILE A 296 -10.52 18.99 -6.36
CA ILE A 296 -10.89 17.97 -5.37
C ILE A 296 -10.26 18.29 -4.01
N ILE A 297 -8.97 18.61 -3.98
CA ILE A 297 -8.25 18.97 -2.74
C ILE A 297 -8.87 20.23 -2.12
N MET A 298 -9.13 21.24 -2.94
CA MET A 298 -9.71 22.50 -2.49
C MET A 298 -11.11 22.37 -1.89
N ASN A 299 -11.97 21.57 -2.51
CA ASN A 299 -13.31 21.32 -1.98
C ASN A 299 -13.30 20.52 -0.67
N GLN A 300 -12.16 19.97 -0.25
CA GLN A 300 -12.00 19.31 1.05
C GLN A 300 -11.58 20.26 2.18
N TYR A 301 -10.99 21.42 1.87
CA TYR A 301 -10.39 22.32 2.85
C TYR A 301 -10.90 23.76 2.70
N ASP A 302 -12.14 24.03 3.17
CA ASP A 302 -12.80 25.36 3.29
C ASP A 302 -12.57 26.37 2.13
N GLN A 303 -12.20 25.88 0.94
CA GLN A 303 -11.84 26.61 -0.28
C GLN A 303 -10.75 27.69 -0.16
N GLN A 304 -10.26 28.00 1.04
CA GLN A 304 -9.32 29.10 1.26
C GLN A 304 -7.85 28.69 1.13
N HIS A 305 -7.51 27.45 1.47
CA HIS A 305 -6.12 27.00 1.54
C HIS A 305 -5.91 25.73 0.73
N PHE A 306 -4.89 25.73 -0.12
CA PHE A 306 -4.44 24.55 -0.84
C PHE A 306 -3.22 23.94 -0.15
N TYR A 307 -3.27 22.65 0.14
CA TYR A 307 -2.12 21.89 0.65
C TYR A 307 -1.64 20.91 -0.40
N CYS A 308 -0.38 21.00 -0.79
CA CYS A 308 0.20 20.04 -1.71
C CYS A 308 0.26 18.64 -1.07
N PRO A 309 -0.26 17.58 -1.73
CA PRO A 309 -0.25 16.23 -1.17
C PRO A 309 1.16 15.61 -1.07
N PHE A 310 2.13 16.14 -1.82
CA PHE A 310 3.50 15.58 -1.86
C PHE A 310 4.40 16.17 -0.78
N CYS A 311 4.36 17.49 -0.60
CA CYS A 311 5.27 18.20 0.33
C CYS A 311 4.55 18.91 1.47
N GLN A 312 3.21 18.88 1.50
CA GLN A 312 2.36 19.51 2.52
C GLN A 312 2.52 21.05 2.64
N SER A 313 3.18 21.69 1.68
CA SER A 313 3.28 23.15 1.62
C SER A 313 1.91 23.78 1.37
N CYS A 314 1.55 24.76 2.19
CA CYS A 314 0.34 25.56 2.03
C CYS A 314 0.56 26.61 0.93
N GLY A 315 -0.42 26.80 0.05
CA GLY A 315 -0.44 27.86 -0.97
C GLY A 315 -1.80 28.53 -1.02
N ASP A 316 -1.79 29.84 -1.29
CA ASP A 316 -3.02 30.63 -1.46
C ASP A 316 -3.64 30.42 -2.84
N LEU A 317 -4.95 30.19 -2.85
CA LEU A 317 -5.75 29.97 -4.07
C LEU A 317 -5.59 31.10 -5.10
N ALA A 318 -5.54 32.34 -4.62
CA ALA A 318 -5.43 33.52 -5.47
C ALA A 318 -4.15 33.52 -6.33
N GLN A 319 -3.11 32.80 -5.91
CA GLN A 319 -1.86 32.67 -6.68
C GLN A 319 -1.96 31.59 -7.75
N ILE A 320 -2.66 30.48 -7.48
CA ILE A 320 -2.81 29.36 -8.43
C ILE A 320 -3.67 29.77 -9.65
N LEU A 321 -4.74 30.54 -9.43
CA LEU A 321 -5.62 31.02 -10.51
C LEU A 321 -4.99 32.13 -11.37
N ARG A 322 -4.02 32.89 -10.82
CA ARG A 322 -3.30 33.90 -11.61
C ARG A 322 -2.43 33.25 -12.69
N THR A 323 -1.83 32.11 -12.40
CA THR A 323 -1.03 31.35 -13.36
C THR A 323 -1.84 30.86 -14.56
N THR A 324 -3.09 30.42 -14.38
CA THR A 324 -3.98 30.05 -15.49
C THR A 324 -4.46 31.24 -16.31
N ALA A 325 -4.76 32.37 -15.65
CA ALA A 325 -5.21 33.58 -16.35
C ALA A 325 -4.09 34.30 -17.12
N THR A 326 -2.83 34.14 -16.72
CA THR A 326 -1.65 34.70 -17.42
C THR A 326 -1.03 33.74 -18.45
N GLN A 327 -1.42 32.46 -18.47
CA GLN A 327 -0.90 31.44 -19.40
C GLN A 327 -1.55 31.43 -20.80
N SER A 328 -2.36 32.44 -21.14
CA SER A 328 -2.73 32.73 -22.54
C SER A 328 -1.62 33.43 -23.33
N LEU A 329 -0.43 33.65 -22.75
CA LEU A 329 0.71 34.31 -23.39
C LEU A 329 1.96 33.42 -23.47
N ASN A 330 2.41 33.23 -24.72
CA ASN A 330 3.70 32.74 -25.24
C ASN A 330 4.19 31.32 -24.89
N GLU A 331 4.33 30.49 -25.95
CA GLU A 331 5.03 29.21 -25.97
C GLU A 331 6.47 29.29 -25.40
N ASP A 332 7.14 30.44 -25.51
CA ASP A 332 8.48 30.69 -24.96
C ASP A 332 8.57 30.65 -23.42
N GLN A 333 7.48 30.97 -22.71
CA GLN A 333 7.45 30.87 -21.25
C GLN A 333 7.17 29.42 -20.79
N LYS A 334 6.52 28.60 -21.63
CA LYS A 334 6.28 27.18 -21.35
C LYS A 334 7.57 26.37 -21.40
N LEU A 335 8.47 26.66 -22.34
CA LEU A 335 9.79 26.01 -22.41
C LEU A 335 10.65 26.34 -21.16
N LYS A 336 10.57 27.57 -20.65
CA LYS A 336 11.27 27.99 -19.42
C LYS A 336 10.70 27.35 -18.16
N ALA A 337 9.39 27.17 -18.05
CA ALA A 337 8.78 26.47 -16.92
C ALA A 337 9.17 24.97 -16.89
N ILE A 338 9.25 24.33 -18.07
CA ILE A 338 9.73 22.95 -18.22
C ILE A 338 11.22 22.84 -17.87
N GLN A 339 12.05 23.79 -18.29
CA GLN A 339 13.46 23.86 -17.88
C GLN A 339 13.62 24.08 -16.37
N ILE A 340 12.80 24.93 -15.75
CA ILE A 340 12.84 25.14 -14.28
C ILE A 340 12.44 23.87 -13.53
N HIS A 341 11.46 23.10 -14.02
CA HIS A 341 11.08 21.82 -13.42
C HIS A 341 12.20 20.76 -13.55
N GLN A 342 12.92 20.72 -14.67
CA GLN A 342 14.10 19.85 -14.84
C GLN A 342 15.26 20.26 -13.91
N ILE A 343 15.48 21.57 -13.71
CA ILE A 343 16.51 22.10 -12.80
C ILE A 343 16.16 21.80 -11.32
N PHE A 344 14.89 21.91 -10.92
CA PHE A 344 14.46 21.54 -9.56
C PHE A 344 14.44 20.03 -9.32
N SER A 345 14.10 19.23 -10.33
CA SER A 345 14.16 17.76 -10.26
C SER A 345 15.59 17.24 -10.11
N GLN A 346 16.58 17.86 -10.75
CA GLN A 346 18.01 17.51 -10.56
C GLN A 346 18.58 18.03 -9.24
N ARG A 347 18.05 19.12 -8.68
CA ARG A 347 18.51 19.68 -7.40
C ARG A 347 18.05 18.86 -6.19
N HIS A 348 16.97 18.08 -6.32
CA HIS A 348 16.51 17.18 -5.27
C HIS A 348 17.32 15.87 -5.15
N GLU A 349 18.24 15.56 -6.07
CA GLU A 349 19.16 14.42 -5.93
C GLU A 349 20.42 14.74 -5.09
N TYR A 350 20.69 16.01 -4.73
CA TYR A 350 21.97 16.38 -4.09
C TYR A 350 21.86 17.10 -2.72
N THR A 351 20.70 17.13 -2.09
CA THR A 351 20.59 17.63 -0.70
C THR A 351 19.70 16.75 0.17
N PHE A 352 20.22 15.58 0.54
CA PHE A 352 19.95 15.03 1.87
C PHE A 352 21.06 15.53 2.80
N PRO A 353 20.75 16.30 3.86
CA PRO A 353 21.73 16.55 4.90
C PRO A 353 22.07 15.22 5.58
N ASN A 354 23.37 14.92 5.62
CA ASN A 354 23.99 13.87 6.42
C ASN A 354 23.31 13.71 7.78
N ILE A 355 22.46 12.69 7.92
CA ILE A 355 22.13 12.14 9.22
C ILE A 355 23.38 11.36 9.64
N LYS A 356 24.28 12.06 10.35
CA LYS A 356 25.34 11.43 11.13
C LYS A 356 24.66 10.52 12.13
N PHE A 357 24.68 9.22 11.84
CA PHE A 357 24.50 8.16 12.82
C PHE A 357 25.57 8.38 13.91
N ILE A 358 25.13 8.90 15.06
CA ILE A 358 25.90 8.79 16.28
C ILE A 358 25.81 7.33 16.68
N ALA A 359 26.85 6.58 16.34
CA ALA A 359 27.22 5.41 17.11
C ALA A 359 27.63 5.90 18.49
N LEU A 360 26.96 5.44 19.54
CA LEU A 360 27.46 5.35 20.91
C LEU A 360 26.52 4.50 21.76
N PHE A 361 27.09 3.39 22.26
CA PHE A 361 26.64 2.41 23.23
C PHE A 361 25.62 1.35 22.81
#